data_AF-A0A3A4QQ04-F1
#
_entry.id   AF-A0A3A4QQ04-F1
#
_cell.length_a   1.000
_cell.length_b   1.000
_cell.length_c   1.000
_cell.angle_alpha   90.00
_cell.angle_beta   90.00
_cell.angle_gamma   90.00
#
_symmetry.space_group_name_H-M   'P 1'
#
loop_
_entity.id
_entity.type
_entity.pdbx_description
1 polymer ?
#
loop_
_entity_poly.entity_id
_entity_poly.type
_entity_poly.pdbx_seq_one_letter_code
_entity_poly.pdbx_strand_id
1 'polypeptide(L)'
;MAQLIADRRDVDFVLHEQLQIGELSKHEKYAEFNKKTVDMIVTEARNLAVKEILPTQKIGDEHGCKLENGKVTTPDEFKRVMKLLKEGEWVAMPESTEYGGQGMPKTLAMAAGDYFVGANFSFMMYPGLTHGAGKLVETFGTEEQKKLYLKKMYSG
;
A
#
# COMPACT_ATOMS: atom_id res chain seq x y z
N MET A 1 -17.53 18.04 8.48
CA MET A 1 -16.89 16.85 9.08
C MET A 1 -15.40 17.06 9.04
N ALA A 2 -14.67 16.76 10.12
CA ALA A 2 -13.22 16.84 10.11
C ALA A 2 -12.64 15.84 9.10
N GLN A 3 -11.65 16.28 8.34
CA GLN A 3 -10.95 15.46 7.36
C GLN A 3 -9.92 14.60 8.09
N LEU A 4 -10.19 13.30 8.23
CA LEU A 4 -9.36 12.37 9.03
C LEU A 4 -8.18 11.78 8.25
N ILE A 5 -8.25 11.79 6.92
CA ILE A 5 -7.21 11.33 6.01
C ILE A 5 -6.98 12.40 4.93
N ALA A 6 -5.91 12.24 4.15
CA ALA A 6 -5.50 13.18 3.09
C ALA A 6 -6.66 13.71 2.24
N ASP A 7 -6.57 14.98 1.83
CA ASP A 7 -7.58 15.58 0.98
C ASP A 7 -7.44 15.17 -0.47
N ARG A 8 -8.55 14.67 -1.03
CA ARG A 8 -8.55 14.19 -2.41
C ARG A 8 -8.23 15.31 -3.39
N ARG A 9 -8.74 16.52 -3.13
CA ARG A 9 -8.49 17.66 -4.02
C ARG A 9 -7.01 18.03 -4.04
N ASP A 10 -6.35 18.01 -2.89
CA ASP A 10 -4.92 18.31 -2.76
C ASP A 10 -4.06 17.22 -3.41
N VAL A 11 -4.38 15.94 -3.19
CA VAL A 11 -3.71 14.82 -3.88
C VAL A 11 -3.85 14.94 -5.40
N ASP A 12 -5.05 15.24 -5.91
CA ASP A 12 -5.26 15.44 -7.35
C ASP A 12 -4.49 16.66 -7.90
N PHE A 13 -4.43 17.75 -7.13
CA PHE A 13 -3.65 18.94 -7.49
C PHE A 13 -2.17 18.58 -7.66
N VAL A 14 -1.58 17.94 -6.65
CA VAL A 14 -0.16 17.54 -6.68
C VAL A 14 0.11 16.59 -7.84
N LEU A 15 -0.73 15.56 -8.02
CA LEU A 15 -0.53 14.55 -9.06
C LEU A 15 -0.68 15.12 -10.47
N HIS A 16 -1.72 15.90 -10.74
CA HIS A 16 -2.06 16.30 -12.11
C HIS A 16 -1.57 17.69 -12.49
N GLU A 17 -1.68 18.66 -11.58
CA GLU A 17 -1.40 20.06 -11.90
C GLU A 17 0.07 20.39 -11.64
N GLN A 18 0.64 19.87 -10.54
CA GLN A 18 2.04 20.13 -10.19
C GLN A 18 3.00 19.13 -10.86
N LEU A 19 2.74 17.83 -10.75
CA LEU A 19 3.66 16.78 -11.20
C LEU A 19 3.33 16.23 -12.59
N GLN A 20 2.13 16.51 -13.11
CA GLN A 20 1.66 16.04 -14.42
C GLN A 20 1.86 14.53 -14.61
N ILE A 21 1.53 13.72 -13.58
CA ILE A 21 1.89 12.29 -13.51
C ILE A 21 1.38 11.45 -14.70
N GLY A 22 0.29 11.87 -15.35
CA GLY A 22 -0.23 11.20 -16.54
C GLY A 22 0.76 11.19 -17.72
N GLU A 23 1.70 12.13 -17.75
CA GLU A 23 2.76 12.20 -18.77
C GLU A 23 3.75 11.03 -18.68
N LEU A 24 3.82 10.34 -17.53
CA LEU A 24 4.64 9.13 -17.38
C LEU A 24 4.22 8.02 -18.36
N SER A 25 2.95 8.01 -18.80
CA SER A 25 2.44 7.07 -19.81
C SER A 25 3.12 7.18 -21.18
N LYS A 26 3.88 8.25 -21.43
CA LYS A 26 4.72 8.37 -22.63
C LYS A 26 5.95 7.46 -22.61
N HIS A 27 6.33 6.95 -21.43
CA HIS A 27 7.41 5.98 -21.28
C HIS A 27 6.85 4.57 -21.27
N GLU A 28 7.49 3.67 -22.03
CA GLU A 28 7.08 2.25 -22.15
C GLU A 28 6.86 1.58 -20.79
N LYS A 29 7.77 1.81 -19.84
CA LYS A 29 7.69 1.28 -18.47
C LYS A 29 6.39 1.63 -17.73
N TYR A 30 5.81 2.79 -18.03
CA TYR A 30 4.62 3.29 -17.32
C TYR A 30 3.44 3.54 -18.26
N ALA A 31 3.43 2.95 -19.45
CA ALA A 31 2.43 3.19 -20.49
C ALA A 31 0.98 2.98 -20.01
N GLU A 32 0.77 2.08 -19.05
CA GLU A 32 -0.54 1.78 -18.47
C GLU A 32 -1.06 2.86 -17.50
N PHE A 33 -0.19 3.71 -16.96
CA PHE A 33 -0.48 4.72 -15.94
C PHE A 33 -0.83 6.09 -16.54
N ASN A 34 -1.74 6.10 -17.51
CA ASN A 34 -2.32 7.33 -18.03
C ASN A 34 -3.22 8.00 -16.97
N LYS A 35 -3.68 9.24 -17.26
CA LYS A 35 -4.52 10.01 -16.32
C LYS A 35 -5.73 9.22 -15.79
N LYS A 36 -6.45 8.51 -16.65
CA LYS A 36 -7.65 7.75 -16.25
C LYS A 36 -7.29 6.62 -15.28
N THR A 37 -6.21 5.89 -15.54
CA THR A 37 -5.72 4.83 -14.65
C THR A 37 -5.27 5.39 -13.31
N VAL A 38 -4.54 6.52 -13.32
CA VAL A 38 -4.15 7.25 -12.11
C VAL A 38 -5.38 7.65 -11.29
N ASP A 39 -6.36 8.33 -11.91
CA ASP A 39 -7.58 8.80 -11.24
C ASP A 39 -8.32 7.62 -10.56
N MET A 40 -8.38 6.48 -11.25
CA MET A 40 -9.02 5.26 -10.77
C MET A 40 -8.29 4.68 -9.55
N ILE A 41 -6.97 4.51 -9.62
CA ILE A 41 -6.15 3.97 -8.52
C ILE A 41 -6.28 4.85 -7.27
N VAL A 42 -6.20 6.17 -7.41
CA VAL A 42 -6.35 7.12 -6.29
C VAL A 42 -7.76 7.03 -5.69
N THR A 43 -8.78 6.81 -6.51
CA THR A 43 -10.17 6.64 -6.07
C THR A 43 -10.36 5.35 -5.27
N GLU A 44 -9.86 4.23 -5.80
CA GLU A 44 -10.01 2.93 -5.14
C GLU A 44 -9.18 2.83 -3.86
N ALA A 45 -7.96 3.40 -3.85
CA ALA A 45 -7.15 3.50 -2.64
C ALA A 45 -7.88 4.29 -1.55
N ARG A 46 -8.45 5.46 -1.88
CA ARG A 46 -9.23 6.25 -0.92
C ARG A 46 -10.50 5.52 -0.47
N ASN A 47 -11.19 4.84 -1.37
CA ASN A 47 -12.39 4.07 -1.03
C ASN A 47 -12.07 2.95 -0.04
N LEU A 48 -11.02 2.17 -0.30
CA LEU A 48 -10.56 1.11 0.59
C LEU A 48 -10.14 1.70 1.95
N ALA A 49 -9.38 2.80 1.95
CA ALA A 49 -8.95 3.49 3.16
C ALA A 49 -10.15 3.91 4.03
N VAL A 50 -11.15 4.59 3.45
CA VAL A 50 -12.29 5.11 4.19
C VAL A 50 -13.25 4.00 4.65
N LYS A 51 -13.55 3.04 3.77
CA LYS A 51 -14.58 2.03 4.03
C LYS A 51 -14.07 0.89 4.89
N GLU A 52 -12.81 0.50 4.72
CA GLU A 52 -12.30 -0.75 5.28
C GLU A 52 -11.20 -0.53 6.31
N ILE A 53 -10.26 0.39 6.07
CA ILE A 53 -9.09 0.57 6.94
C ILE A 53 -9.42 1.49 8.12
N LEU A 54 -9.94 2.69 7.86
CA LEU A 54 -10.20 3.72 8.86
C LEU A 54 -11.08 3.23 10.03
N PRO A 55 -12.15 2.42 9.83
CA PRO A 55 -12.94 1.90 10.94
C PRO A 55 -12.15 1.02 11.92
N THR A 56 -11.03 0.44 11.47
CA THR A 56 -10.18 -0.41 12.32
C THR A 56 -9.22 0.38 13.20
N GLN A 57 -9.05 1.69 12.97
CA GLN A 57 -8.09 2.51 13.72
C GLN A 57 -8.44 2.52 15.21
N LYS A 58 -9.69 2.85 15.53
CA LYS A 58 -10.17 2.89 16.91
C LYS A 58 -10.13 1.52 17.57
N ILE A 59 -10.53 0.47 16.84
CA ILE A 59 -10.50 -0.91 17.34
C ILE A 59 -9.05 -1.32 17.66
N GLY A 60 -8.11 -0.98 16.79
CA GLY A 60 -6.68 -1.23 16.99
C GLY A 60 -6.13 -0.58 18.26
N ASP A 61 -6.54 0.67 18.53
CA ASP A 61 -6.17 1.42 19.73
C ASP A 61 -6.77 0.82 21.01
N GLU A 62 -8.08 0.55 21.01
CA GLU A 62 -8.80 0.06 22.19
C GLU A 62 -8.44 -1.39 22.57
N HIS A 63 -8.19 -2.26 21.58
CA HIS A 63 -7.95 -3.69 21.83
C HIS A 63 -6.46 -4.05 21.87
N GLY A 64 -5.62 -3.33 21.11
CA GLY A 64 -4.18 -3.55 21.05
C GLY A 64 -3.75 -4.96 20.63
N CYS A 65 -2.50 -5.29 20.93
CA CYS A 65 -1.95 -6.64 20.76
C CYS A 65 -1.93 -7.39 22.10
N LYS A 66 -2.14 -8.71 22.07
CA LYS A 66 -1.99 -9.59 23.24
C LYS A 66 -0.86 -10.57 23.02
N LEU A 67 0.00 -10.72 24.03
CA LEU A 67 1.06 -11.72 24.08
C LEU A 67 0.68 -12.82 25.06
N GLU A 68 0.48 -14.03 24.56
CA GLU A 68 0.14 -15.20 25.35
C GLU A 68 1.00 -16.38 24.91
N ASN A 69 1.74 -17.00 25.84
CA ASN A 69 2.59 -18.18 25.58
C ASN A 69 3.53 -18.02 24.36
N GLY A 70 4.12 -16.83 24.20
CA GLY A 70 5.02 -16.51 23.08
C GLY A 70 4.33 -16.21 21.75
N LYS A 71 2.99 -16.23 21.70
CA LYS A 71 2.20 -15.89 20.51
C LYS A 71 1.58 -14.51 20.66
N VAL A 72 1.83 -13.64 19.68
CA VAL A 72 1.16 -12.35 19.57
C VAL A 72 -0.13 -12.51 18.77
N THR A 73 -1.22 -11.93 19.25
CA THR A 73 -2.49 -11.80 18.52
C THR A 73 -2.87 -10.34 18.36
N THR A 74 -3.52 -10.04 17.25
CA THR A 74 -4.02 -8.72 16.86
C THR A 74 -5.54 -8.76 16.72
N PRO A 75 -6.23 -7.60 16.65
CA PRO A 75 -7.65 -7.55 16.35
C PRO A 75 -7.96 -8.29 15.04
N ASP A 76 -9.09 -8.99 15.00
CA ASP A 76 -9.47 -9.81 13.84
C ASP A 76 -9.72 -8.96 12.58
N GLU A 77 -10.11 -7.71 12.77
CA GLU A 77 -10.28 -6.72 11.72
C GLU A 77 -8.98 -6.46 10.95
N PHE A 78 -7.82 -6.50 11.61
CA PHE A 78 -6.52 -6.34 10.93
C PHE A 78 -6.27 -7.50 9.98
N LYS A 79 -6.66 -8.74 10.33
CA LYS A 79 -6.52 -9.90 9.43
C LYS A 79 -7.44 -9.75 8.21
N ARG A 80 -8.67 -9.28 8.43
CA ARG A 80 -9.65 -9.02 7.36
C ARG A 80 -9.16 -7.95 6.40
N VAL A 81 -8.68 -6.82 6.90
CA VAL A 81 -8.16 -5.73 6.06
C VAL A 81 -6.84 -6.13 5.38
N MET A 82 -5.97 -6.89 6.04
CA MET A 82 -4.77 -7.43 5.39
C MET A 82 -5.14 -8.34 4.21
N LYS A 83 -6.18 -9.18 4.34
CA LYS A 83 -6.68 -9.99 3.22
C LYS A 83 -7.12 -9.11 2.05
N LEU A 84 -7.84 -8.01 2.29
CA LEU A 84 -8.25 -7.07 1.25
C LEU A 84 -7.05 -6.38 0.57
N LEU A 85 -6.01 -6.00 1.34
CA LEU A 85 -4.78 -5.46 0.75
C LEU A 85 -4.08 -6.46 -0.17
N LYS A 86 -4.04 -7.75 0.23
CA LYS A 86 -3.44 -8.81 -0.59
C LYS A 86 -4.26 -9.07 -1.86
N GLU A 87 -5.58 -9.20 -1.73
CA GLU A 87 -6.49 -9.45 -2.86
C GLU A 87 -6.53 -8.30 -3.87
N GLY A 88 -6.34 -7.06 -3.40
CA GLY A 88 -6.21 -5.88 -4.26
C GLY A 88 -4.77 -5.54 -4.65
N GLU A 89 -3.80 -6.40 -4.34
CA GLU A 89 -2.37 -6.26 -4.67
C GLU A 89 -1.74 -4.94 -4.17
N TRP A 90 -2.24 -4.38 -3.07
CA TRP A 90 -1.84 -3.07 -2.53
C TRP A 90 -0.53 -3.09 -1.71
N VAL A 91 0.01 -4.28 -1.40
CA VAL A 91 1.15 -4.45 -0.48
C VAL A 91 2.46 -3.93 -1.07
N ALA A 92 2.70 -4.19 -2.36
CA ALA A 92 3.96 -3.87 -3.04
C ALA A 92 3.71 -3.17 -4.39
N MET A 93 2.78 -2.20 -4.41
CA MET A 93 2.34 -1.48 -5.62
C MET A 93 3.48 -1.11 -6.59
N PRO A 94 4.60 -0.48 -6.17
CA PRO A 94 5.61 -0.03 -7.12
C PRO A 94 6.61 -1.12 -7.56
N GLU A 95 6.55 -2.30 -6.95
CA GLU A 95 7.56 -3.35 -7.19
C GLU A 95 7.27 -4.13 -8.46
N SER A 96 8.28 -4.90 -8.91
CA SER A 96 8.19 -5.70 -10.14
C SER A 96 7.03 -6.69 -10.11
N THR A 97 6.33 -6.81 -11.23
CA THR A 97 5.29 -7.82 -11.45
C THR A 97 5.83 -9.24 -11.35
N GLU A 98 7.13 -9.46 -11.63
CA GLU A 98 7.81 -10.73 -11.41
C GLU A 98 7.67 -11.25 -9.98
N TYR A 99 7.68 -10.34 -9.00
CA TYR A 99 7.60 -10.65 -7.58
C TYR A 99 6.23 -10.33 -6.97
N GLY A 100 5.20 -10.06 -7.80
CA GLY A 100 3.85 -9.79 -7.33
C GLY A 100 3.57 -8.34 -6.92
N GLY A 101 4.40 -7.39 -7.38
CA GLY A 101 4.03 -5.98 -7.38
C GLY A 101 3.22 -5.59 -8.62
N GLN A 102 2.85 -4.31 -8.74
CA GLN A 102 2.06 -3.79 -9.86
C GLN A 102 2.88 -2.94 -10.84
N GLY A 103 4.18 -2.73 -10.61
CA GLY A 103 5.03 -1.88 -11.45
C GLY A 103 4.65 -0.39 -11.43
N MET A 104 3.86 0.03 -10.43
CA MET A 104 3.31 1.38 -10.33
C MET A 104 4.40 2.45 -10.20
N PRO A 105 4.25 3.64 -10.82
CA PRO A 105 5.12 4.78 -10.54
C PRO A 105 5.16 5.05 -9.04
N LYS A 106 6.36 5.24 -8.49
CA LYS A 106 6.54 5.43 -7.04
C LYS A 106 5.69 6.59 -6.50
N THR A 107 5.55 7.67 -7.26
CA THR A 107 4.70 8.82 -6.92
C THR A 107 3.23 8.42 -6.73
N LEU A 108 2.68 7.58 -7.61
CA LEU A 108 1.31 7.10 -7.50
C LEU A 108 1.14 6.14 -6.32
N ALA A 109 2.11 5.23 -6.14
CA ALA A 109 2.12 4.32 -5.00
C ALA A 109 2.17 5.05 -3.66
N MET A 110 2.91 6.17 -3.58
CA MET A 110 2.94 7.03 -2.40
C MET A 110 1.59 7.71 -2.16
N ALA A 111 0.95 8.25 -3.20
CA ALA A 111 -0.37 8.88 -3.06
C ALA A 111 -1.46 7.89 -2.61
N ALA A 112 -1.44 6.66 -3.14
CA ALA A 112 -2.34 5.60 -2.68
C ALA A 112 -2.02 5.17 -1.24
N GLY A 113 -0.73 4.96 -0.94
CA GLY A 113 -0.26 4.56 0.39
C GLY A 113 -0.57 5.58 1.48
N ASP A 114 -0.55 6.88 1.16
CA ASP A 114 -0.84 7.95 2.11
C ASP A 114 -2.27 7.87 2.66
N TYR A 115 -3.26 7.51 1.82
CA TYR A 115 -4.62 7.24 2.31
C TYR A 115 -4.67 6.08 3.30
N PHE A 116 -3.94 5.00 3.02
CA PHE A 116 -3.92 3.84 3.90
C PHE A 116 -3.25 4.16 5.25
N VAL A 117 -2.11 4.84 5.19
CA VAL A 117 -1.34 5.25 6.38
C VAL A 117 -2.13 6.25 7.21
N GLY A 118 -2.76 7.24 6.57
CA GLY A 118 -3.66 8.19 7.24
C GLY A 118 -4.87 7.50 7.86
N ALA A 119 -5.40 6.45 7.23
CA ALA A 119 -6.53 5.69 7.77
C ALA A 119 -6.18 4.86 9.01
N ASN A 120 -5.05 4.15 9.01
CA ASN A 120 -4.57 3.42 10.17
C ASN A 120 -3.05 3.14 10.09
N PHE A 121 -2.24 4.03 10.68
CA PHE A 121 -0.79 3.91 10.70
C PHE A 121 -0.31 2.59 11.33
N SER A 122 -0.85 2.23 12.50
CA SER A 122 -0.44 1.03 13.25
C SER A 122 -0.68 -0.25 12.46
N PHE A 123 -1.80 -0.34 11.75
CA PHE A 123 -2.07 -1.45 10.83
C PHE A 123 -1.13 -1.43 9.62
N MET A 124 -0.89 -0.27 9.01
CA MET A 124 -0.05 -0.18 7.81
C MET A 124 1.43 -0.47 8.05
N MET A 125 1.89 -0.48 9.31
CA MET A 125 3.24 -0.96 9.65
C MET A 125 3.45 -2.44 9.35
N TYR A 126 2.42 -3.29 9.38
CA TYR A 126 2.57 -4.71 9.03
C TYR A 126 3.02 -4.88 7.57
N PRO A 127 2.25 -4.46 6.55
CA PRO A 127 2.70 -4.56 5.16
C PRO A 127 3.89 -3.63 4.86
N GLY A 128 3.96 -2.44 5.47
CA GLY A 128 5.03 -1.48 5.23
C GLY A 128 6.42 -1.97 5.66
N LEU A 129 6.54 -2.58 6.85
CA LEU A 129 7.80 -3.15 7.32
C LEU A 129 8.18 -4.39 6.50
N THR A 130 7.22 -5.22 6.10
CA THR A 130 7.47 -6.35 5.20
C THR A 130 7.98 -5.88 3.84
N HIS A 131 7.40 -4.83 3.28
CA HIS A 131 7.84 -4.22 2.02
C HIS A 131 9.29 -3.72 2.12
N GLY A 132 9.64 -2.98 3.19
CA GLY A 132 11.00 -2.52 3.43
C GLY A 132 12.02 -3.66 3.59
N ALA A 133 11.66 -4.72 4.33
CA ALA A 133 12.49 -5.90 4.47
C ALA A 133 12.66 -6.64 3.12
N GLY A 134 11.60 -6.71 2.30
CA GLY A 134 11.65 -7.26 0.95
C GLY A 134 12.63 -6.47 0.09
N LYS A 135 12.65 -5.14 0.22
CA LYS A 135 13.57 -4.30 -0.56
C LYS A 135 15.03 -4.51 -0.20
N LEU A 136 15.34 -4.83 1.06
CA LEU A 136 16.68 -5.23 1.46
C LEU A 136 17.11 -6.54 0.77
N VAL A 137 16.21 -7.53 0.74
CA VAL A 137 16.50 -8.80 0.05
C VAL A 137 16.65 -8.58 -1.46
N GLU A 138 15.81 -7.76 -2.07
CA GLU A 138 15.88 -7.47 -3.51
C GLU A 138 17.20 -6.78 -3.89
N THR A 139 17.65 -5.85 -3.04
CA THR A 139 18.83 -5.04 -3.33
C THR A 139 20.14 -5.77 -3.02
N PHE A 140 20.18 -6.51 -1.90
CA PHE A 140 21.43 -7.05 -1.35
C PHE A 140 21.46 -8.57 -1.28
N GLY A 141 20.34 -9.25 -1.51
CA GLY A 141 20.24 -10.70 -1.43
C GLY A 141 20.88 -11.41 -2.63
N THR A 142 21.27 -12.67 -2.42
CA THR A 142 21.67 -13.57 -3.51
C THR A 142 20.45 -13.93 -4.37
N GLU A 143 20.68 -14.43 -5.59
CA GLU A 143 19.59 -14.90 -6.46
C GLU A 143 18.74 -16.00 -5.82
N GLU A 144 19.35 -16.85 -4.99
CA GLU A 144 18.63 -17.86 -4.21
C GLU A 144 17.72 -17.22 -3.16
N GLN A 145 18.21 -16.23 -2.42
CA GLN A 145 17.42 -15.50 -1.43
C GLN A 145 16.26 -14.75 -2.09
N LYS A 146 16.49 -14.09 -3.23
CA LYS A 146 15.45 -13.38 -3.96
C LYS A 146 14.32 -14.31 -4.37
N LYS A 147 14.65 -15.46 -4.98
CA LYS A 147 13.68 -16.48 -5.39
C LYS A 147 12.90 -17.06 -4.22
N LEU A 148 13.56 -17.24 -3.08
CA LEU A 148 12.93 -17.83 -1.90
C LEU A 148 11.94 -16.87 -1.21
N TYR A 149 12.25 -15.58 -1.17
CA TYR A 149 11.55 -14.63 -0.30
C TYR A 149 10.68 -13.61 -1.03
N LEU A 150 11.13 -13.00 -2.13
CA LEU A 150 10.52 -11.75 -2.64
C LEU A 150 9.04 -11.90 -2.96
N LYS A 151 8.66 -12.94 -3.71
CA LYS A 151 7.25 -13.16 -4.07
C LYS A 151 6.36 -13.27 -2.83
N LYS A 152 6.81 -13.96 -1.79
CA LYS A 152 6.05 -14.13 -0.54
C LYS A 152 5.96 -12.83 0.26
N MET A 153 7.02 -12.04 0.28
CA MET A 153 7.06 -10.77 1.00
C MET A 153 6.20 -9.69 0.33
N TYR A 154 6.25 -9.62 -1.00
CA TYR A 154 5.53 -8.58 -1.77
C TYR A 154 4.06 -8.90 -2.02
N SER A 155 3.66 -10.17 -2.08
CA SER A 155 2.24 -10.56 -2.14
C SER A 155 1.54 -10.57 -0.77
N GLY A 156 2.31 -10.47 0.32
CA GLY A 156 1.83 -10.45 1.70
C GLY A 156 1.47 -11.82 2.26
#